data_AF-A0A147JVV5-F1
#
_entry.id   AF-A0A147JVV5-F1
#
_cell.length_a   1.000
_cell.length_b   1.000
_cell.length_c   1.000
_cell.angle_alpha   90.00
_cell.angle_beta   90.00
_cell.angle_gamma   90.00
#
_symmetry.space_group_name_H-M   'P 1'
#
loop_
_entity.id
_entity.type
_entity.pdbx_description
1 polymer ?
#
loop_
_entity_poly.entity_id
_entity_poly.type
_entity_poly.pdbx_seq_one_letter_code
_entity_poly.pdbx_strand_id
1 'polypeptide(L)'
;MTFAGDGLLARFNQVFSETMGSLKRALTGALGRNAPAISFIILAFLIVTVLSTAYFLLAFNREQFLNLPQVKEYDNLLENVTGMDEWSRTKFYWSNNLRIAGLYAISFPFYTGAASLLMTSHQIGLAAVYNYHLYGPLVLLNFISIIFVHGILELTGALILGGASLRLAWKLWGYLGHALTAGWGKVTRKRKAAIRQHLTDYLILIALGSLLIALAAPVESYLTPSASVLFLISPTLAILFLASVLLFYAAIIRVGFRPMLRRASSVLEDLGELASGRWKPSHLSLLMFLLFSLLTWLGLLV
;
A
#
# COMPACT_ATOMS: atom_id res chain seq x y z
N MET A 1 31.63 30.24 37.55
CA MET A 1 31.81 29.23 36.50
C MET A 1 30.44 28.86 35.95
N THR A 2 30.00 29.54 34.89
CA THR A 2 28.80 29.17 34.12
C THR A 2 29.18 28.01 33.20
N PHE A 3 28.49 26.89 33.35
CA PHE A 3 28.82 25.65 32.67
C PHE A 3 28.64 25.78 31.15
N ALA A 4 29.65 25.35 30.39
CA ALA A 4 29.59 25.21 28.93
C ALA A 4 28.48 24.25 28.43
N GLY A 5 27.76 23.57 29.34
CA GLY A 5 26.65 22.67 29.05
C GLY A 5 25.36 23.36 28.57
N ASP A 6 25.07 24.59 29.03
CA ASP A 6 23.84 25.29 28.66
C ASP A 6 23.82 25.69 27.18
N GLY A 7 24.99 26.06 26.64
CA GLY A 7 25.14 26.38 25.22
C GLY A 7 25.06 25.17 24.30
N LEU A 8 25.47 23.99 24.77
CA LEU A 8 25.44 22.75 23.99
C LEU A 8 24.01 22.18 23.92
N LEU A 9 23.28 22.21 25.04
CA LEU A 9 21.88 21.80 25.10
C LEU A 9 20.98 22.74 24.27
N ALA A 10 21.21 24.06 24.33
CA ALA A 10 20.49 25.03 23.51
C ALA A 10 20.74 24.84 22.01
N ARG A 11 21.99 24.61 21.60
CA ARG A 11 22.34 24.28 20.21
C ARG A 11 21.73 22.95 19.77
N PHE A 12 21.75 21.92 20.62
CA PHE A 12 21.11 20.65 20.33
C PHE A 12 19.60 20.81 20.10
N ASN A 13 18.92 21.52 21.01
CA ASN A 13 17.48 21.78 20.90
C ASN A 13 17.14 22.59 19.65
N GLN A 14 17.96 23.57 19.29
CA GLN A 14 17.78 24.35 18.07
C GLN A 14 17.93 23.48 16.81
N VAL A 15 19.04 22.73 16.71
CA VAL A 15 19.29 21.83 15.56
C VAL A 15 18.21 20.75 15.46
N PHE A 16 17.78 20.18 16.58
CA PHE A 16 16.71 19.20 16.62
C PHE A 16 15.38 19.79 16.14
N SER A 17 15.01 20.98 16.63
CA SER A 17 13.79 21.68 16.20
C SER A 17 13.81 22.02 14.70
N GLU A 18 14.93 22.54 14.20
CA GLU A 18 15.11 22.83 12.78
C GLU A 18 15.02 21.57 11.91
N THR A 19 15.65 20.48 12.36
CA THR A 19 15.63 19.18 11.67
C THR A 19 14.22 18.59 11.64
N MET A 20 13.52 18.59 12.78
CA MET A 20 12.14 18.11 12.88
C MET A 20 11.17 18.95 12.05
N GLY A 21 11.34 20.27 12.05
CA GLY A 21 10.57 21.18 11.20
C GLY A 21 10.79 20.90 9.70
N SER A 22 12.04 20.65 9.31
CA SER A 22 12.41 20.30 7.93
C SER A 22 11.83 18.95 7.52
N LEU A 23 11.97 17.92 8.36
CA LEU A 23 11.44 16.58 8.13
C LEU A 23 9.91 16.61 8.00
N LYS A 24 9.21 17.31 8.89
CA LYS A 24 7.75 17.48 8.82
C LYS A 24 7.33 18.09 7.48
N ARG A 25 7.97 19.20 7.06
CA ARG A 25 7.66 19.84 5.77
C ARG A 25 7.94 18.92 4.58
N ALA A 26 9.05 18.18 4.61
CA ALA A 26 9.40 17.23 3.57
C ALA A 26 8.37 16.10 3.48
N LEU A 27 7.98 15.53 4.61
CA LEU A 27 7.00 14.45 4.71
C LEU A 27 5.61 14.89 4.28
N THR A 28 5.10 16.00 4.83
CA THR A 28 3.80 16.56 4.43
C THR A 28 3.79 16.94 2.96
N GLY A 29 4.89 17.48 2.44
CA GLY A 29 5.03 17.78 1.02
C GLY A 29 4.99 16.52 0.14
N ALA A 30 5.72 15.47 0.53
CA ALA A 30 5.75 14.21 -0.20
C ALA A 30 4.37 13.53 -0.19
N LEU A 31 3.72 13.45 0.96
CA LEU A 31 2.36 12.93 1.10
C LEU A 31 1.36 13.74 0.27
N GLY A 32 1.37 15.08 0.37
CA GLY A 32 0.45 15.94 -0.37
C GLY A 32 0.60 15.81 -1.89
N ARG A 33 1.83 15.69 -2.39
CA ARG A 33 2.09 15.49 -3.82
C ARG A 33 1.66 14.10 -4.29
N ASN A 34 1.79 13.06 -3.46
CA ASN A 34 1.44 11.67 -3.78
C ASN A 34 0.01 11.28 -3.40
N ALA A 35 -0.72 12.12 -2.68
CA ALA A 35 -2.07 11.86 -2.18
C ALA A 35 -3.04 11.32 -3.22
N PRO A 36 -3.06 11.78 -4.50
CA PRO A 36 -3.97 11.22 -5.49
C PRO A 36 -3.67 9.75 -5.83
N ALA A 37 -2.39 9.39 -5.94
CA ALA A 37 -1.98 8.02 -6.27
C ALA A 37 -2.17 7.08 -5.07
N ILE A 38 -1.86 7.55 -3.86
CA ILE A 38 -2.13 6.82 -2.61
C ILE A 38 -3.64 6.59 -2.47
N SER A 39 -4.46 7.63 -2.63
CA SER A 39 -5.92 7.51 -2.54
C SER A 39 -6.50 6.57 -3.59
N PHE A 40 -5.97 6.60 -4.82
CA PHE A 40 -6.35 5.66 -5.87
C PHE A 40 -6.05 4.21 -5.46
N ILE A 41 -4.85 3.93 -4.95
CA ILE A 41 -4.47 2.58 -4.50
C ILE A 41 -5.33 2.12 -3.32
N ILE A 42 -5.59 2.98 -2.33
CA ILE A 42 -6.50 2.65 -1.22
C ILE A 42 -7.90 2.31 -1.74
N LEU A 43 -8.45 3.14 -2.64
CA LEU A 43 -9.78 2.92 -3.19
C LEU A 43 -9.83 1.61 -4.00
N ALA A 44 -8.85 1.36 -4.87
CA ALA A 44 -8.75 0.14 -5.65
C ALA A 44 -8.63 -1.10 -4.74
N PHE A 45 -7.82 -1.03 -3.69
CA PHE A 45 -7.68 -2.09 -2.69
C PHE A 45 -9.03 -2.39 -2.00
N LEU A 46 -9.76 -1.36 -1.56
CA LEU A 46 -11.07 -1.57 -0.93
C LEU A 46 -12.08 -2.17 -1.91
N ILE A 47 -12.12 -1.68 -3.14
CA ILE A 47 -13.01 -2.21 -4.19
C ILE A 47 -12.70 -3.68 -4.49
N VAL A 48 -11.42 -4.03 -4.69
CA VAL A 48 -11.01 -5.42 -4.96
C VAL A 48 -11.35 -6.33 -3.79
N THR A 49 -11.19 -5.87 -2.56
CA THR A 49 -11.55 -6.64 -1.36
C THR A 49 -13.05 -6.94 -1.34
N VAL A 50 -13.89 -5.93 -1.58
CA VAL A 50 -15.36 -6.07 -1.59
C VAL A 50 -15.81 -6.97 -2.75
N LEU A 51 -15.32 -6.73 -3.96
CA LEU A 51 -15.67 -7.52 -5.14
C LEU A 51 -15.21 -8.97 -5.01
N SER A 52 -14.00 -9.20 -4.49
CA SER A 52 -13.47 -10.53 -4.24
C SER A 52 -14.31 -11.27 -3.19
N THR A 53 -14.62 -10.60 -2.07
CA THR A 53 -15.50 -11.19 -1.03
C THR A 53 -16.87 -11.54 -1.61
N ALA A 54 -17.51 -10.64 -2.37
CA ALA A 54 -18.80 -10.90 -3.00
C ALA A 54 -18.73 -12.06 -4.01
N TYR A 55 -17.69 -12.09 -4.84
CA TYR A 55 -17.44 -13.17 -5.79
C TYR A 55 -17.33 -14.52 -5.09
N PHE A 56 -16.48 -14.64 -4.07
CA PHE A 56 -16.28 -15.89 -3.37
C PHE A 56 -17.50 -16.32 -2.55
N LEU A 57 -18.29 -15.38 -2.01
CA LEU A 57 -19.59 -15.70 -1.39
C LEU A 57 -20.56 -16.31 -2.40
N LEU A 58 -20.64 -15.74 -3.61
CA LEU A 58 -21.53 -16.24 -4.67
C LEU A 58 -21.05 -17.55 -5.29
N ALA A 59 -19.74 -17.73 -5.40
CA ALA A 59 -19.10 -18.91 -5.95
C ALA A 59 -18.87 -20.02 -4.92
N PHE A 60 -19.32 -19.85 -3.66
CA PHE A 60 -18.99 -20.78 -2.59
C PHE A 60 -19.64 -22.15 -2.82
N ASN A 61 -18.80 -23.13 -3.16
CA ASN A 61 -19.09 -24.55 -3.05
C ASN A 61 -18.04 -25.15 -2.11
N ARG A 62 -18.47 -25.68 -0.96
CA ARG A 62 -17.57 -26.10 0.12
C ARG A 62 -16.47 -27.07 -0.34
N GLU A 63 -16.82 -28.10 -1.12
CA GLU A 63 -15.84 -29.11 -1.54
C GLU A 63 -14.83 -28.53 -2.54
N GLN A 64 -15.28 -27.70 -3.48
CA GLN A 64 -14.40 -27.09 -4.47
C GLN A 64 -13.53 -25.99 -3.84
N PHE A 65 -14.11 -25.21 -2.93
CA PHE A 65 -13.46 -24.08 -2.28
C PHE A 65 -12.36 -24.53 -1.32
N LEU A 66 -12.62 -25.52 -0.47
CA LEU A 66 -11.61 -26.05 0.47
C LEU A 66 -10.44 -26.74 -0.24
N ASN A 67 -10.63 -27.16 -1.49
CA ASN A 67 -9.59 -27.77 -2.29
C ASN A 67 -8.78 -26.78 -3.14
N LEU A 68 -9.10 -25.48 -3.11
CA LEU A 68 -8.34 -24.46 -3.81
C LEU A 68 -6.88 -24.45 -3.31
N PRO A 69 -5.88 -24.38 -4.20
CA PRO A 69 -4.46 -24.32 -3.81
C PRO A 69 -4.16 -23.21 -2.80
N GLN A 70 -4.82 -22.06 -2.94
CA GLN A 70 -4.65 -20.89 -2.07
C GLN A 70 -5.16 -21.14 -0.65
N VAL A 71 -6.21 -21.95 -0.47
CA VAL A 71 -6.71 -22.33 0.85
C VAL A 71 -5.72 -23.23 1.57
N LYS A 72 -5.14 -24.22 0.85
CA LYS A 72 -4.10 -25.09 1.41
C LYS A 72 -2.84 -24.32 1.80
N GLU A 73 -2.43 -23.36 0.98
CA GLU A 73 -1.30 -22.48 1.30
C GLU A 73 -1.57 -21.63 2.55
N TYR A 74 -2.79 -21.08 2.68
CA TYR A 74 -3.21 -20.34 3.86
C TYR A 74 -3.15 -21.18 5.15
N ASP A 75 -3.67 -22.41 5.12
CA ASP A 75 -3.63 -23.31 6.28
C ASP A 75 -2.18 -23.65 6.68
N ASN A 76 -1.31 -23.95 5.71
CA ASN A 76 0.10 -24.23 5.95
C ASN A 76 0.84 -23.01 6.56
N LEU A 77 0.51 -21.79 6.11
CA LEU A 77 1.10 -20.57 6.66
C LEU A 77 0.66 -20.35 8.13
N LEU A 78 -0.60 -20.61 8.44
CA LEU A 78 -1.13 -20.55 9.80
C LEU A 78 -0.45 -21.54 10.74
N GLU A 79 -0.27 -22.78 10.30
CA GLU A 79 0.39 -23.82 11.10
C GLU A 79 1.85 -23.44 11.42
N ASN A 80 2.57 -22.87 10.45
CA ASN A 80 3.95 -22.44 10.66
C ASN A 80 4.10 -21.31 11.69
N VAL A 81 3.17 -20.35 11.73
CA VAL A 81 3.28 -19.17 12.60
C VAL A 81 2.73 -19.42 14.01
N THR A 82 1.78 -20.33 14.16
CA THR A 82 1.13 -20.63 15.45
C THR A 82 2.06 -21.32 16.45
N GLY A 83 3.11 -21.99 15.99
CA GLY A 83 4.14 -22.61 16.85
C GLY A 83 5.28 -21.69 17.31
N MET A 84 5.33 -20.43 16.86
CA MET A 84 6.43 -19.50 17.17
C MET A 84 6.17 -18.70 18.46
N ASP A 85 7.21 -18.48 19.26
CA ASP A 85 7.18 -17.47 20.33
C ASP A 85 7.09 -16.05 19.75
N GLU A 86 6.70 -15.07 20.56
CA GLU A 86 6.42 -13.70 20.12
C GLU A 86 7.64 -13.02 19.48
N TRP A 87 8.85 -13.31 19.96
CA TRP A 87 10.08 -12.75 19.40
C TRP A 87 10.44 -13.40 18.08
N SER A 88 10.35 -14.73 17.99
CA SER A 88 10.56 -15.46 16.74
C SER A 88 9.56 -15.04 15.66
N ARG A 89 8.29 -14.87 16.03
CA ARG A 89 7.25 -14.35 15.15
C ARG A 89 7.51 -12.91 14.72
N THR A 90 7.98 -12.04 15.62
CA THR A 90 8.38 -10.66 15.26
C THR A 90 9.50 -10.64 14.22
N LYS A 91 10.55 -11.45 14.42
CA LYS A 91 11.66 -11.56 13.46
C LYS A 91 11.20 -12.12 12.11
N PHE A 92 10.30 -13.10 12.13
CA PHE A 92 9.70 -13.66 10.93
C PHE A 92 8.97 -12.57 10.14
N TYR A 93 8.09 -11.80 10.78
CA TYR A 93 7.35 -10.71 10.12
C TYR A 93 8.26 -9.58 9.64
N TRP A 94 9.29 -9.19 10.39
CA TRP A 94 10.28 -8.24 9.89
C TRP A 94 10.96 -8.74 8.62
N SER A 95 11.48 -9.96 8.65
CA SER A 95 12.16 -10.54 7.49
C SER A 95 11.22 -10.63 6.28
N ASN A 96 10.01 -11.16 6.48
CA ASN A 96 9.07 -11.37 5.40
C ASN A 96 8.50 -10.06 4.85
N ASN A 97 7.95 -9.21 5.72
CA ASN A 97 7.17 -8.05 5.30
C ASN A 97 8.10 -6.94 4.79
N LEU A 98 9.30 -6.78 5.36
CA LEU A 98 10.30 -5.84 4.81
C LEU A 98 10.94 -6.34 3.52
N ARG A 99 11.12 -7.66 3.34
CA ARG A 99 11.54 -8.21 2.06
C ARG A 99 10.51 -7.92 0.97
N ILE A 100 9.23 -8.16 1.25
CA ILE A 100 8.13 -7.86 0.32
C ILE A 100 8.07 -6.35 0.04
N ALA A 101 8.18 -5.50 1.07
CA ALA A 101 8.24 -4.05 0.90
C ALA A 101 9.43 -3.61 0.03
N GLY A 102 10.60 -4.23 0.22
CA GLY A 102 11.78 -4.02 -0.61
C GLY A 102 11.55 -4.40 -2.06
N LEU A 103 10.90 -5.53 -2.32
CA LEU A 103 10.50 -5.94 -3.67
C LEU A 103 9.55 -4.91 -4.30
N TYR A 104 8.53 -4.44 -3.57
CA TYR A 104 7.62 -3.39 -4.05
C TYR A 104 8.33 -2.07 -4.37
N ALA A 105 9.36 -1.74 -3.61
CA ALA A 105 10.16 -0.53 -3.77
C ALA A 105 11.07 -0.58 -5.01
N ILE A 106 11.62 -1.74 -5.36
CA ILE A 106 12.51 -1.87 -6.54
C ILE A 106 11.74 -2.17 -7.82
N SER A 107 10.58 -2.82 -7.72
CA SER A 107 9.80 -3.28 -8.87
C SER A 107 8.85 -2.22 -9.44
N PHE A 108 8.92 -0.98 -8.93
CA PHE A 108 8.04 0.11 -9.34
C PHE A 108 7.95 0.33 -10.86
N PRO A 109 9.01 0.21 -11.70
CA PRO A 109 8.88 0.46 -13.14
C PRO A 109 7.88 -0.47 -13.81
N PHE A 110 7.71 -1.67 -13.27
CA PHE A 110 6.81 -2.69 -13.80
C PHE A 110 5.41 -2.64 -13.19
N TYR A 111 5.11 -1.63 -12.35
CA TYR A 111 3.84 -1.52 -11.60
C TYR A 111 3.51 -2.73 -10.71
N THR A 112 4.41 -3.70 -10.54
CA THR A 112 4.11 -4.95 -9.84
C THR A 112 3.89 -4.75 -8.35
N GLY A 113 4.50 -3.72 -7.73
CA GLY A 113 4.20 -3.37 -6.34
C GLY A 113 2.73 -2.98 -6.14
N ALA A 114 2.16 -2.18 -7.05
CA ALA A 114 0.74 -1.82 -7.00
C ALA A 114 -0.15 -3.03 -7.30
N ALA A 115 0.21 -3.85 -8.28
CA ALA A 115 -0.58 -5.02 -8.66
C ALA A 115 -0.55 -6.12 -7.58
N SER A 116 0.59 -6.35 -6.93
CA SER A 116 0.73 -7.28 -5.81
C SER A 116 -0.15 -6.88 -4.62
N LEU A 117 -0.30 -5.58 -4.34
CA LEU A 117 -1.21 -5.11 -3.29
C LEU A 117 -2.68 -5.41 -3.61
N LEU A 118 -3.09 -5.29 -4.87
CA LEU A 118 -4.44 -5.67 -5.29
C LEU A 118 -4.63 -7.19 -5.23
N MET A 119 -3.59 -7.98 -5.48
CA MET A 119 -3.64 -9.42 -5.27
C MET A 119 -3.76 -9.77 -3.79
N THR A 120 -2.99 -9.14 -2.89
CA THR A 120 -3.16 -9.31 -1.44
C THR A 120 -4.59 -8.98 -1.02
N SER A 121 -5.17 -7.90 -1.54
CA SER A 121 -6.59 -7.56 -1.32
C SER A 121 -7.56 -8.65 -1.80
N HIS A 122 -7.30 -9.24 -2.95
CA HIS A 122 -8.09 -10.36 -3.46
C HIS A 122 -8.02 -11.58 -2.53
N GLN A 123 -6.83 -11.91 -2.02
CA GLN A 123 -6.62 -13.00 -1.05
C GLN A 123 -7.30 -12.74 0.30
N ILE A 124 -7.34 -11.47 0.76
CA ILE A 124 -8.11 -11.10 1.96
C ILE A 124 -9.60 -11.41 1.77
N GLY A 125 -10.15 -11.12 0.58
CA GLY A 125 -11.54 -11.47 0.25
C GLY A 125 -11.79 -12.97 0.31
N LEU A 126 -10.89 -13.79 -0.25
CA LEU A 126 -10.94 -15.25 -0.16
C LEU A 126 -10.91 -15.72 1.29
N ALA A 127 -9.96 -15.23 2.09
CA ALA A 127 -9.78 -15.63 3.49
C ALA A 127 -10.97 -15.21 4.36
N ALA A 128 -11.60 -14.06 4.08
CA ALA A 128 -12.83 -13.65 4.74
C ALA A 128 -13.97 -14.66 4.48
N VAL A 129 -14.19 -15.05 3.23
CA VAL A 129 -15.23 -16.04 2.88
C VAL A 129 -14.93 -17.41 3.49
N TYR A 130 -13.67 -17.84 3.48
CA TYR A 130 -13.21 -19.07 4.14
C TYR A 130 -13.60 -19.09 5.63
N ASN A 131 -13.20 -18.05 6.38
CA ASN A 131 -13.48 -17.96 7.81
C ASN A 131 -14.98 -17.88 8.11
N TYR A 132 -15.75 -17.15 7.28
CA TYR A 132 -17.19 -17.05 7.42
C TYR A 132 -17.89 -18.41 7.33
N HIS A 133 -17.57 -19.20 6.32
CA HIS A 133 -18.25 -20.47 6.08
C HIS A 133 -17.77 -21.60 7.00
N LEU A 134 -16.52 -21.57 7.46
CA LEU A 134 -16.01 -22.59 8.37
C LEU A 134 -16.35 -22.34 9.84
N TYR A 135 -16.25 -21.09 10.27
CA TYR A 135 -16.29 -20.74 11.69
C TYR A 135 -17.41 -19.76 12.05
N GLY A 136 -18.14 -19.26 11.06
CA GLY A 136 -19.29 -18.40 11.24
C GLY A 136 -18.98 -16.90 11.31
N PRO A 137 -20.02 -16.05 11.39
CA PRO A 137 -19.92 -14.60 11.28
C PRO A 137 -19.10 -13.94 12.39
N LEU A 138 -19.12 -14.51 13.61
CA LEU A 138 -18.39 -13.96 14.74
C LEU A 138 -16.87 -14.10 14.54
N VAL A 139 -16.43 -15.27 14.06
CA VAL A 139 -15.01 -15.52 13.80
C VAL A 139 -14.54 -14.74 12.58
N LEU A 140 -15.38 -14.57 11.54
CA LEU A 140 -15.13 -13.63 10.45
C LEU A 140 -14.88 -12.20 10.98
N LEU A 141 -15.79 -11.69 11.80
CA LEU A 141 -15.69 -10.34 12.35
C LEU A 141 -14.39 -10.16 13.14
N ASN A 142 -14.05 -11.15 13.97
CA ASN A 142 -12.79 -11.15 14.70
C ASN A 142 -11.59 -11.19 13.73
N PHE A 143 -11.60 -12.09 12.74
CA PHE A 143 -10.54 -12.24 11.73
C PHE A 143 -10.25 -10.92 10.99
N ILE A 144 -11.28 -10.25 10.46
CA ILE A 144 -11.12 -8.96 9.78
C ILE A 144 -10.58 -7.91 10.77
N SER A 145 -11.08 -7.90 12.01
CA SER A 145 -10.64 -6.93 13.02
C SER A 145 -9.18 -7.12 13.39
N ILE A 146 -8.72 -8.36 13.62
CA ILE A 146 -7.32 -8.63 13.97
C ILE A 146 -6.37 -8.31 12.82
N ILE A 147 -6.78 -8.52 11.55
CA ILE A 147 -6.02 -8.08 10.38
C ILE A 147 -5.75 -6.58 10.49
N PHE A 148 -6.74 -5.77 10.86
CA PHE A 148 -6.56 -4.32 10.95
C PHE A 148 -5.85 -3.86 12.23
N VAL A 149 -5.75 -4.64 13.31
CA VAL A 149 -5.04 -4.24 14.54
C VAL A 149 -3.55 -3.97 14.26
N HIS A 150 -2.87 -4.90 13.62
CA HIS A 150 -1.50 -4.69 13.11
C HIS A 150 -1.51 -4.10 11.70
N GLY A 151 -2.54 -4.42 10.92
CA GLY A 151 -2.73 -3.96 9.56
C GLY A 151 -2.89 -2.46 9.42
N ILE A 152 -3.35 -1.68 10.41
CA ILE A 152 -3.33 -0.21 10.27
C ILE A 152 -1.89 0.27 9.96
N LEU A 153 -0.88 -0.29 10.62
CA LEU A 153 0.51 0.08 10.34
C LEU A 153 1.00 -0.59 9.06
N GLU A 154 0.87 -1.92 8.97
CA GLU A 154 1.40 -2.68 7.83
C GLU A 154 0.71 -2.30 6.53
N LEU A 155 -0.61 -2.36 6.49
CA LEU A 155 -1.41 -2.05 5.30
C LEU A 155 -1.27 -0.58 4.92
N THR A 156 -1.26 0.37 5.87
CA THR A 156 -1.00 1.78 5.51
C THR A 156 0.39 1.94 4.90
N GLY A 157 1.41 1.30 5.47
CA GLY A 157 2.76 1.31 4.91
C GLY A 157 2.81 0.72 3.51
N ALA A 158 2.15 -0.43 3.30
CA ALA A 158 2.05 -1.11 2.02
C ALA A 158 1.29 -0.26 0.97
N LEU A 159 0.18 0.38 1.36
CA LEU A 159 -0.60 1.27 0.49
C LEU A 159 0.16 2.54 0.12
N ILE A 160 0.95 3.12 1.05
CA ILE A 160 1.86 4.24 0.76
C ILE A 160 2.91 3.83 -0.25
N LEU A 161 3.55 2.66 -0.07
CA LEU A 161 4.51 2.10 -1.01
C LEU A 161 3.87 1.92 -2.39
N GLY A 162 2.70 1.28 -2.47
CA GLY A 162 1.97 1.09 -3.72
C GLY A 162 1.67 2.40 -4.45
N GLY A 163 1.16 3.39 -3.73
CA GLY A 163 0.84 4.72 -4.30
C GLY A 163 2.09 5.48 -4.75
N ALA A 164 3.18 5.41 -3.98
CA ALA A 164 4.46 6.03 -4.31
C ALA A 164 5.08 5.35 -5.55
N SER A 165 5.07 4.02 -5.61
CA SER A 165 5.57 3.22 -6.74
C SER A 165 4.76 3.50 -8.00
N LEU A 166 3.42 3.48 -7.92
CA LEU A 166 2.54 3.83 -9.03
C LEU A 166 2.86 5.22 -9.60
N ARG A 167 3.03 6.21 -8.72
CA ARG A 167 3.32 7.59 -9.15
C ARG A 167 4.70 7.72 -9.77
N LEU A 168 5.73 7.11 -9.18
CA LEU A 168 7.09 7.18 -9.73
C LEU A 168 7.16 6.46 -11.09
N ALA A 169 6.54 5.29 -11.22
CA ALA A 169 6.44 4.55 -12.47
C ALA A 169 5.78 5.37 -13.57
N TRP A 170 4.62 5.97 -13.27
CA TRP A 170 3.91 6.84 -14.21
C TRP A 170 4.78 8.01 -14.68
N LYS A 171 5.59 8.61 -13.80
CA LYS A 171 6.51 9.68 -14.18
C LYS A 171 7.71 9.17 -14.99
N LEU A 172 8.29 8.04 -14.62
CA LEU A 172 9.39 7.41 -15.34
C LEU A 172 9.00 7.15 -16.80
N TRP A 173 7.89 6.45 -17.02
CA TRP A 173 7.41 6.14 -18.37
C TRP A 173 7.00 7.39 -19.14
N GLY A 174 6.40 8.39 -18.49
CA GLY A 174 6.09 9.66 -19.14
C GLY A 174 7.33 10.42 -19.58
N TYR A 175 8.42 10.30 -18.82
CA TYR A 175 9.71 10.88 -19.21
C TYR A 175 10.35 10.15 -20.38
N LEU A 176 10.28 8.81 -20.40
CA LEU A 176 10.73 8.00 -21.52
C LEU A 176 9.91 8.29 -22.78
N GLY A 177 8.59 8.39 -22.68
CA GLY A 177 7.71 8.73 -23.80
C GLY A 177 8.04 10.10 -24.40
N HIS A 178 8.44 11.06 -23.57
CA HIS A 178 8.92 12.36 -24.05
C HIS A 178 10.28 12.26 -24.74
N ALA A 179 11.20 11.43 -24.23
CA ALA A 179 12.50 11.21 -24.85
C ALA A 179 12.36 10.50 -26.22
N LEU A 180 11.40 9.59 -26.36
CA LEU A 180 11.11 8.89 -27.61
C LEU A 180 10.51 9.81 -28.69
N THR A 181 9.77 10.85 -28.28
CA THR A 181 9.04 11.74 -29.21
C THR A 181 9.82 12.99 -29.56
N ALA A 182 10.48 13.62 -28.59
CA ALA A 182 11.21 14.87 -28.77
C ALA A 182 12.74 14.66 -28.84
N GLY A 183 13.20 13.40 -28.84
CA GLY A 183 14.60 13.02 -28.79
C GLY A 183 15.22 13.07 -27.38
N TRP A 184 16.41 12.49 -27.25
CA TRP A 184 17.21 12.48 -26.00
C TRP A 184 17.88 13.82 -25.68
N GLY A 185 17.32 14.94 -26.15
CA GLY A 185 17.87 16.28 -25.96
C GLY A 185 18.17 16.60 -24.48
N LYS A 186 19.05 17.60 -24.26
CA LYS A 186 19.51 17.97 -22.91
C LYS A 186 18.34 18.16 -21.95
N VAL A 187 18.31 17.34 -20.89
CA VAL A 187 17.32 17.46 -19.80
C VAL A 187 17.40 18.88 -19.23
N THR A 188 16.33 19.66 -19.40
CA THR A 188 16.29 21.04 -18.91
C THR A 188 16.46 21.08 -17.39
N ARG A 189 16.98 22.21 -16.86
CA ARG A 189 17.15 22.40 -15.40
C ARG A 189 15.85 22.19 -14.63
N LYS A 190 14.71 22.64 -15.19
CA LYS A 190 13.36 22.44 -14.63
C LYS A 190 12.98 20.96 -14.58
N ARG A 191 13.27 20.19 -15.63
CA ARG A 191 12.99 18.75 -15.68
C ARG A 191 13.88 17.96 -14.73
N LYS A 192 15.16 18.30 -14.63
CA LYS A 192 16.10 17.72 -13.65
C LYS A 192 15.63 17.95 -12.22
N ALA A 193 15.15 19.16 -11.90
CA ALA A 193 14.58 19.48 -10.61
C ALA A 193 13.30 18.66 -10.31
N ALA A 194 12.41 18.51 -11.29
CA ALA A 194 11.20 17.69 -11.15
C ALA A 194 11.52 16.21 -10.91
N ILE A 195 12.46 15.63 -11.68
CA ILE A 195 12.92 14.25 -11.49
C ILE A 195 13.49 14.07 -10.07
N ARG A 196 14.38 14.97 -9.64
CA ARG A 196 14.95 14.94 -8.28
C ARG A 196 13.87 15.01 -7.21
N GLN A 197 12.85 15.86 -7.39
CA GLN A 197 11.74 15.96 -6.45
C GLN A 197 10.95 14.66 -6.37
N HIS A 198 10.64 14.03 -7.51
CA HIS A 198 9.91 12.75 -7.53
C HIS A 198 10.70 11.62 -6.86
N LEU A 199 12.01 11.54 -7.10
CA LEU A 199 12.87 10.57 -6.43
C LEU A 199 12.96 10.84 -4.92
N THR A 200 13.08 12.11 -4.52
CA THR A 200 13.13 12.49 -3.09
C THR A 200 11.82 12.14 -2.39
N ASP A 201 10.68 12.47 -2.99
CA ASP A 201 9.36 12.10 -2.49
C ASP A 201 9.23 10.59 -2.36
N TYR A 202 9.71 9.84 -3.35
CA TYR A 202 9.67 8.38 -3.35
C TYR A 202 10.49 7.76 -2.21
N LEU A 203 11.72 8.22 -2.00
CA LEU A 203 12.57 7.75 -0.91
C LEU A 203 11.96 8.05 0.47
N ILE A 204 11.38 9.25 0.64
CA ILE A 204 10.69 9.62 1.88
C ILE A 204 9.51 8.67 2.14
N LEU A 205 8.71 8.38 1.12
CA LEU A 205 7.53 7.53 1.27
C LEU A 205 7.89 6.06 1.41
N ILE A 206 8.95 5.57 0.79
CA ILE A 206 9.47 4.23 1.07
C ILE A 206 9.93 4.12 2.51
N ALA A 207 10.75 5.07 2.97
CA ALA A 207 11.23 5.05 4.34
C ALA A 207 10.08 5.07 5.34
N LEU A 208 9.06 5.92 5.11
CA LEU A 208 7.85 5.94 5.94
C LEU A 208 7.10 4.60 5.86
N GLY A 209 6.84 4.08 4.66
CA GLY A 209 6.07 2.85 4.46
C GLY A 209 6.75 1.64 5.10
N SER A 210 8.06 1.47 4.87
CA SER A 210 8.88 0.42 5.49
C SER A 210 8.96 0.57 7.01
N LEU A 211 9.04 1.79 7.54
CA LEU A 211 8.99 2.01 8.98
C LEU A 211 7.65 1.57 9.58
N LEU A 212 6.53 1.93 8.94
CA LEU A 212 5.20 1.49 9.40
C LEU A 212 5.08 -0.04 9.38
N ILE A 213 5.54 -0.69 8.31
CA ILE A 213 5.55 -2.16 8.21
C ILE A 213 6.45 -2.78 9.30
N ALA A 214 7.63 -2.20 9.55
CA ALA A 214 8.50 -2.67 10.62
C ALA A 214 7.84 -2.55 12.00
N LEU A 215 7.11 -1.46 12.25
CA LEU A 215 6.40 -1.26 13.52
C LEU A 215 5.18 -2.19 13.67
N ALA A 216 4.64 -2.73 12.58
CA ALA A 216 3.50 -3.64 12.62
C ALA A 216 3.86 -5.02 13.21
N ALA A 217 5.05 -5.55 12.92
CA ALA A 217 5.48 -6.88 13.39
C ALA A 217 5.41 -7.09 14.91
N PRO A 218 5.88 -6.16 15.77
CA PRO A 218 5.69 -6.30 17.21
C PRO A 218 4.23 -6.11 17.63
N VAL A 219 3.45 -5.26 16.95
CA VAL A 219 2.00 -5.14 17.23
C VAL A 219 1.31 -6.47 16.93
N GLU A 220 1.63 -7.10 15.81
CA GLU A 220 1.11 -8.41 15.41
C GLU A 220 1.48 -9.50 16.41
N SER A 221 2.71 -9.47 16.92
CA SER A 221 3.21 -10.51 17.79
C SER A 221 2.75 -10.37 19.24
N TYR A 222 2.65 -9.15 19.77
CA TYR A 222 2.41 -8.91 21.19
C TYR A 222 1.00 -8.37 21.50
N LEU A 223 0.36 -7.64 20.58
CA LEU A 223 -0.92 -6.96 20.85
C LEU A 223 -2.10 -7.61 20.14
N THR A 224 -1.93 -8.07 18.90
CA THR A 224 -3.00 -8.69 18.11
C THR A 224 -3.64 -9.91 18.79
N PRO A 225 -2.89 -10.83 19.46
CA PRO A 225 -3.52 -11.94 20.17
C PRO A 225 -4.45 -11.48 21.29
N SER A 226 -4.04 -10.50 22.09
CA SER A 226 -4.89 -9.93 23.15
C SER A 226 -6.11 -9.21 22.59
N ALA A 227 -5.95 -8.46 21.50
CA ALA A 227 -7.06 -7.80 20.81
C ALA A 227 -8.08 -8.83 20.25
N SER A 228 -7.60 -9.95 19.70
CA SER A 228 -8.44 -11.06 19.22
C SER A 228 -9.36 -11.59 20.33
N VAL A 229 -8.81 -11.84 21.52
CA VAL A 229 -9.59 -12.30 22.67
C VAL A 229 -10.65 -11.26 23.07
N LEU A 230 -10.29 -9.98 23.11
CA LEU A 230 -11.22 -8.90 23.46
C LEU A 230 -12.36 -8.76 22.45
N PHE A 231 -12.07 -8.88 21.15
CA PHE A 231 -13.08 -8.82 20.10
C PHE A 231 -14.01 -10.03 20.08
N LEU A 232 -13.51 -11.22 20.44
CA LEU A 232 -14.36 -12.40 20.62
C LEU A 232 -15.30 -12.25 21.82
N ILE A 233 -14.80 -11.70 22.93
CA ILE A 233 -15.61 -11.45 24.15
C ILE A 233 -16.61 -10.31 23.93
N SER A 234 -16.23 -9.27 23.18
CA SER A 234 -17.06 -8.10 22.91
C SER A 234 -17.07 -7.75 21.42
N PRO A 235 -17.99 -8.35 20.64
CA PRO A 235 -18.08 -8.11 19.19
C PRO A 235 -18.39 -6.64 18.86
N THR A 236 -19.03 -5.91 19.77
CA THR A 236 -19.27 -4.47 19.63
C THR A 236 -17.97 -3.67 19.54
N LEU A 237 -16.92 -4.05 20.29
CA LEU A 237 -15.60 -3.39 20.18
C LEU A 237 -14.97 -3.62 18.81
N ALA A 238 -15.12 -4.82 18.25
CA ALA A 238 -14.64 -5.15 16.91
C ALA A 238 -15.30 -4.26 15.84
N ILE A 239 -16.64 -4.08 15.93
CA ILE A 239 -17.40 -3.21 15.02
C ILE A 239 -16.95 -1.75 15.14
N LEU A 240 -16.82 -1.22 16.36
CA LEU A 240 -16.38 0.16 16.59
C LEU A 240 -14.95 0.39 16.09
N PHE A 241 -14.07 -0.59 16.28
CA PHE A 241 -12.70 -0.56 15.76
C PHE A 241 -12.70 -0.50 14.23
N LEU A 242 -13.42 -1.40 13.56
CA LEU A 242 -13.52 -1.41 12.09
C LEU A 242 -14.15 -0.13 11.53
N ALA A 243 -15.17 0.41 12.20
CA ALA A 243 -15.76 1.70 11.82
C ALA A 243 -14.72 2.84 11.89
N SER A 244 -13.87 2.84 12.92
CA SER A 244 -12.79 3.81 13.08
C SER A 244 -11.73 3.68 11.97
N VAL A 245 -11.38 2.44 11.60
CA VAL A 245 -10.47 2.15 10.47
C VAL A 245 -11.05 2.65 9.15
N LEU A 246 -12.34 2.40 8.90
CA LEU A 246 -13.02 2.89 7.69
C LEU A 246 -13.02 4.42 7.63
N LEU A 247 -13.31 5.10 8.74
CA LEU A 247 -13.26 6.56 8.81
C LEU A 247 -11.85 7.11 8.55
N PHE A 248 -10.81 6.45 9.07
CA PHE A 248 -9.42 6.80 8.82
C PHE A 248 -9.08 6.74 7.32
N TYR A 249 -9.37 5.62 6.65
CA TYR A 249 -9.10 5.50 5.21
C TYR A 249 -10.00 6.40 4.37
N ALA A 250 -11.27 6.61 4.75
CA ALA A 250 -12.17 7.55 4.08
C ALA A 250 -11.63 8.99 4.14
N ALA A 251 -11.03 9.40 5.26
CA ALA A 251 -10.39 10.70 5.39
C ALA A 251 -9.19 10.85 4.43
N ILE A 252 -8.36 9.82 4.29
CA ILE A 252 -7.23 9.83 3.34
C ILE A 252 -7.75 9.91 1.90
N ILE A 253 -8.72 9.06 1.53
CA ILE A 253 -9.31 9.06 0.19
C ILE A 253 -9.87 10.44 -0.13
N ARG A 254 -10.60 11.07 0.80
CA ARG A 254 -11.18 12.41 0.62
C ARG A 254 -10.14 13.46 0.22
N VAL A 255 -8.92 13.38 0.76
CA VAL A 255 -7.83 14.31 0.43
C VAL A 255 -7.37 14.15 -1.03
N GLY A 256 -7.23 12.92 -1.53
CA GLY A 256 -6.79 12.68 -2.90
C GLY A 256 -7.89 12.57 -3.96
N PHE A 257 -9.16 12.45 -3.54
CA PHE A 257 -10.29 12.15 -4.42
C PHE A 257 -10.53 13.24 -5.48
N ARG A 258 -10.64 14.51 -5.09
CA ARG A 258 -10.86 15.62 -6.04
C ARG A 258 -9.72 15.73 -7.08
N PRO A 259 -8.42 15.73 -6.69
CA PRO A 259 -7.33 15.67 -7.65
C PRO A 259 -7.35 14.43 -8.56
N MET A 260 -7.76 13.28 -8.04
CA MET A 260 -7.85 12.04 -8.80
C MET A 260 -8.94 12.14 -9.87
N LEU A 261 -10.13 12.62 -9.54
CA LEU A 261 -11.22 12.83 -10.51
C LEU A 261 -10.81 13.78 -11.65
N ARG A 262 -10.11 14.88 -11.33
CA ARG A 262 -9.59 15.81 -12.35
C ARG A 262 -8.58 15.16 -13.30
N ARG A 263 -7.90 14.10 -12.86
CA ARG A 263 -6.95 13.35 -13.70
C ARG A 263 -7.63 12.25 -14.50
N ALA A 264 -8.74 11.69 -13.99
CA ALA A 264 -9.49 10.68 -14.72
C ALA A 264 -9.98 11.19 -16.08
N SER A 265 -10.46 12.44 -16.14
CA SER A 265 -10.84 13.06 -17.43
C SER A 265 -9.66 13.14 -18.39
N SER A 266 -8.46 13.55 -17.93
CA SER A 266 -7.27 13.59 -18.78
C SER A 266 -6.82 12.21 -19.27
N VAL A 267 -7.03 11.15 -18.46
CA VAL A 267 -6.71 9.77 -18.89
C VAL A 267 -7.70 9.29 -19.95
N LEU A 268 -8.99 9.64 -19.82
CA LEU A 268 -10.00 9.33 -20.83
C LEU A 268 -9.74 10.09 -22.16
N GLU A 269 -9.32 11.35 -22.08
CA GLU A 269 -8.87 12.12 -23.24
C GLU A 269 -7.65 11.48 -23.91
N ASP A 270 -6.62 11.10 -23.13
CA ASP A 270 -5.42 10.42 -23.62
C ASP A 270 -5.78 9.06 -24.28
N LEU A 271 -6.76 8.31 -23.74
CA LEU A 271 -7.27 7.09 -24.36
C LEU A 271 -7.93 7.35 -25.72
N GLY A 272 -8.78 8.37 -25.81
CA GLY A 272 -9.45 8.76 -27.06
C GLY A 272 -8.46 9.20 -28.12
N GLU A 273 -7.44 9.97 -27.73
CA GLU A 273 -6.39 10.39 -28.63
C GLU A 273 -5.51 9.23 -29.11
N LEU A 274 -5.14 8.32 -28.20
CA LEU A 274 -4.41 7.10 -28.54
C LEU A 274 -5.20 6.25 -29.55
N ALA A 275 -6.51 6.09 -29.35
CA ALA A 275 -7.39 5.37 -30.28
C ALA A 275 -7.48 6.06 -31.65
N SER A 276 -7.37 7.40 -31.69
CA SER A 276 -7.33 8.19 -32.93
C SER A 276 -5.95 8.21 -33.62
N GLY A 277 -4.96 7.49 -33.08
CA GLY A 277 -3.58 7.45 -33.61
C GLY A 277 -2.74 8.71 -33.31
N ARG A 278 -3.25 9.64 -32.49
CA ARG A 278 -2.48 10.83 -32.07
C ARG A 278 -1.59 10.46 -30.90
N TRP A 279 -0.27 10.49 -31.10
CA TRP A 279 0.66 10.10 -30.05
C TRP A 279 1.06 11.27 -29.15
N LYS A 280 1.01 11.07 -27.83
CA LYS A 280 1.55 11.97 -26.81
C LYS A 280 2.56 11.26 -25.90
N PRO A 281 3.51 11.98 -25.29
CA PRO A 281 4.44 11.43 -24.30
C PRO A 281 3.77 10.70 -23.12
N SER A 282 2.58 11.12 -22.69
CA SER A 282 1.82 10.47 -21.60
C SER A 282 1.34 9.07 -21.97
N HIS A 283 1.13 8.79 -23.26
CA HIS A 283 0.61 7.51 -23.74
C HIS A 283 1.53 6.33 -23.41
N LEU A 284 2.86 6.54 -23.34
CA LEU A 284 3.77 5.47 -22.91
C LEU A 284 3.50 5.04 -21.46
N SER A 285 3.14 5.98 -20.57
CA SER A 285 2.83 5.64 -19.17
C SER A 285 1.59 4.77 -19.07
N LEU A 286 0.57 5.15 -19.83
CA LEU A 286 -0.71 4.44 -19.93
C LEU A 286 -0.52 3.05 -20.54
N LEU A 287 0.19 2.94 -21.66
CA LEU A 287 0.47 1.67 -22.31
C LEU A 287 1.25 0.71 -21.42
N MET A 288 2.29 1.20 -20.74
CA MET A 288 3.05 0.37 -19.81
C MET A 288 2.20 -0.04 -18.60
N PHE A 289 1.38 0.88 -18.06
CA PHE A 289 0.45 0.54 -17.00
C PHE A 289 -0.53 -0.57 -17.43
N LEU A 290 -1.14 -0.46 -18.61
CA LEU A 290 -2.05 -1.47 -19.16
C LEU A 290 -1.34 -2.79 -19.43
N LEU A 291 -0.17 -2.76 -20.07
CA LEU A 291 0.63 -3.94 -20.38
C LEU A 291 1.01 -4.69 -19.10
N PHE A 292 1.59 -4.01 -18.11
CA PHE A 292 2.02 -4.66 -16.88
C PHE A 292 0.85 -5.10 -16.00
N SER A 293 -0.28 -4.37 -16.03
CA SER A 293 -1.51 -4.85 -15.41
C SER A 293 -1.98 -6.13 -16.07
N LEU A 294 -2.04 -6.18 -17.41
CA LEU A 294 -2.43 -7.37 -18.17
C LEU A 294 -1.50 -8.55 -17.91
N LEU A 295 -0.18 -8.34 -17.92
CA LEU A 295 0.80 -9.37 -17.61
C LEU A 295 0.64 -9.90 -16.19
N THR A 296 0.34 -9.03 -15.22
CA THR A 296 0.04 -9.46 -13.86
C THR A 296 -1.23 -10.30 -13.82
N TRP A 297 -2.29 -9.88 -14.52
CA TRP A 297 -3.54 -10.66 -14.66
C TRP A 297 -3.32 -12.02 -15.33
N LEU A 298 -2.55 -12.09 -16.41
CA LEU A 298 -2.24 -13.33 -17.12
C LEU A 298 -1.39 -14.28 -16.28
N GLY A 299 -0.41 -13.73 -15.53
CA GLY A 299 0.41 -14.51 -14.61
C GLY A 299 -0.37 -15.10 -13.43
N LEU A 300 -1.63 -14.72 -13.23
CA LEU A 300 -2.53 -15.28 -12.22
C LEU A 300 -3.45 -16.38 -12.78
N LEU A 301 -3.54 -16.51 -14.10
CA LEU A 301 -4.31 -17.55 -14.78
C LEU A 301 -3.49 -18.80 -15.10
N VAL A 302 -2.18 -18.75 -14.88
CA VAL A 302 -1.20 -19.83 -15.08
C VAL A 302 -0.70 -20.30 -13.73
#